data_AF-A0A9E5DJW9-F1
#
_entry.id   AF-A0A9E5DJW9-F1
#
_cell.length_a   1.000
_cell.length_b   1.000
_cell.length_c   1.000
_cell.angle_alpha   90.00
_cell.angle_beta   90.00
_cell.angle_gamma   90.00
#
_symmetry.space_group_name_H-M   'P 1'
#
loop_
_entity.id
_entity.type
_entity.pdbx_description
1 polymer ?
#
loop_
_entity_poly.entity_id
_entity_poly.type
_entity_poly.pdbx_seq_one_letter_code
_entity_poly.pdbx_strand_id
1 'polypeptide(L)'
;MSGRIESSSIPPKPRVKWRMLVVTASLLLAVSGVIAVVLPITPLYVLSGVFNGYISLVNYKIEFLGEPLHGVGFEKARLLALTSIVHGFYVLASGFYLLTSTLRFKSPREPALYSSILASLTGFVLPLVLARARLHVEVDLGYIPRDLEVLTSAGLLDLGETSIAETVFAGILRVAPFILLVLTALSSTMILLYAVKYKPGSS
;
A
#
# COMPACT_ATOMS: atom_id res chain seq x y z
N MET A 1 45.69 -51.55 -16.47
CA MET A 1 44.84 -50.97 -15.41
C MET A 1 44.08 -49.80 -16.01
N SER A 2 42.82 -50.00 -16.40
CA SER A 2 41.97 -48.95 -16.97
C SER A 2 41.04 -48.45 -15.87
N GLY A 3 41.32 -47.24 -15.38
CA GLY A 3 40.51 -46.57 -14.37
C GLY A 3 39.21 -46.09 -14.99
N ARG A 4 38.10 -46.71 -14.59
CA ARG A 4 36.75 -46.30 -14.96
C ARG A 4 36.41 -45.06 -14.14
N ILE A 5 36.44 -43.89 -14.78
CA ILE A 5 35.99 -42.63 -14.16
C ILE A 5 34.48 -42.74 -14.01
N GLU A 6 34.02 -42.84 -12.77
CA GLU A 6 32.61 -42.79 -12.40
C GLU A 6 32.04 -41.43 -12.84
N SER A 7 31.07 -41.49 -13.75
CA SER A 7 30.32 -40.31 -14.19
C SER A 7 29.56 -39.74 -12.99
N SER A 8 30.01 -38.59 -12.50
CA SER A 8 29.30 -37.80 -11.50
C SER A 8 27.88 -37.52 -11.98
N SER A 9 26.89 -38.08 -11.29
CA SER A 9 25.47 -37.85 -11.53
C SER A 9 25.15 -36.37 -11.25
N ILE A 10 24.98 -35.59 -12.31
CA ILE A 10 24.50 -34.21 -12.22
C ILE A 10 23.12 -34.24 -11.55
N PRO A 11 22.90 -33.56 -10.41
CA PRO A 11 21.60 -33.55 -9.77
C PRO A 11 20.55 -32.93 -10.70
N PRO A 12 19.31 -33.48 -10.74
CA PRO A 12 18.26 -32.96 -11.60
C PRO A 12 17.98 -31.50 -11.26
N LYS A 13 18.09 -30.60 -12.26
CA LYS A 13 17.75 -29.18 -12.10
C LYS A 13 16.33 -29.05 -11.54
N PRO A 14 16.11 -28.22 -10.50
CA PRO A 14 14.78 -28.01 -9.95
C PRO A 14 13.84 -27.47 -11.03
N ARG A 15 12.79 -28.24 -11.36
CA ARG A 15 11.74 -27.82 -12.29
C ARG A 15 10.83 -26.83 -11.59
N VAL A 16 11.19 -25.55 -11.60
CA VAL A 16 10.31 -24.47 -11.14
C VAL A 16 9.00 -24.56 -11.94
N LYS A 17 7.86 -24.69 -11.24
CA LYS A 17 6.53 -24.63 -11.86
C LYS A 17 6.21 -23.17 -12.18
N TRP A 18 6.65 -22.68 -13.34
CA TRP A 18 6.52 -21.28 -13.80
C TRP A 18 5.11 -20.71 -13.68
N ARG A 19 4.09 -21.55 -13.88
CA ARG A 19 2.69 -21.17 -13.70
C ARG A 19 2.36 -20.78 -12.26
N MET A 20 2.91 -21.50 -11.28
CA MET A 20 2.71 -21.19 -9.86
C MET A 20 3.35 -19.86 -9.49
N LEU A 21 4.52 -19.56 -10.06
CA LEU A 21 5.22 -18.30 -9.85
C LEU A 21 4.40 -17.10 -10.37
N VAL A 22 3.76 -17.20 -11.54
CA VAL A 22 2.88 -16.15 -12.06
C VAL A 22 1.61 -16.01 -11.23
N VAL A 23 1.01 -17.12 -10.79
CA VAL A 23 -0.15 -17.09 -9.88
C VAL A 23 0.22 -16.37 -8.58
N THR A 24 1.33 -16.72 -7.95
CA THR A 24 1.82 -16.04 -6.74
C THR A 24 2.04 -14.55 -7.01
N ALA A 25 2.70 -14.18 -8.10
CA ALA A 25 2.94 -12.78 -8.44
C ALA A 25 1.63 -11.99 -8.63
N SER A 26 0.64 -12.60 -9.30
CA SER A 26 -0.68 -11.98 -9.50
C SER A 26 -1.45 -11.77 -8.20
N LEU A 27 -1.34 -12.71 -7.25
CA LEU A 27 -1.92 -12.57 -5.92
C LEU A 27 -1.21 -11.48 -5.10
N LEU A 28 0.12 -11.42 -5.15
CA LEU A 28 0.89 -10.37 -4.47
C LEU A 28 0.54 -8.98 -5.01
N LEU A 29 0.39 -8.84 -6.33
CA LEU A 29 -0.11 -7.60 -6.95
C LEU A 29 -1.52 -7.27 -6.45
N ALA A 30 -2.45 -8.23 -6.49
CA ALA A 30 -3.82 -8.00 -6.02
C ALA A 30 -3.85 -7.55 -4.55
N VAL A 31 -3.09 -8.21 -3.66
CA VAL A 31 -2.97 -7.82 -2.25
C VAL A 31 -2.39 -6.41 -2.11
N SER A 32 -1.36 -6.06 -2.88
CA SER A 32 -0.81 -4.70 -2.86
C SER A 32 -1.84 -3.65 -3.29
N GLY A 33 -2.67 -3.96 -4.29
CA GLY A 33 -3.78 -3.10 -4.73
C GLY A 33 -4.85 -2.94 -3.64
N VAL A 34 -5.21 -4.02 -2.93
CA VAL A 34 -6.16 -3.95 -1.81
C VAL A 34 -5.62 -3.05 -0.70
N ILE A 35 -4.36 -3.23 -0.29
CA ILE A 35 -3.73 -2.40 0.76
C ILE A 35 -3.77 -0.91 0.36
N ALA A 36 -3.45 -0.61 -0.89
CA ALA A 36 -3.41 0.75 -1.44
C ALA A 36 -4.78 1.44 -1.50
N VAL A 37 -5.87 0.67 -1.59
CA VAL A 37 -7.25 1.17 -1.60
C VAL A 37 -7.81 1.28 -0.18
N VAL A 38 -7.58 0.27 0.67
CA VAL A 38 -8.24 0.16 1.97
C VAL A 38 -7.60 1.10 3.00
N LEU A 39 -6.28 1.11 3.11
CA LEU A 39 -5.59 1.88 4.16
C LEU A 39 -5.90 3.38 4.14
N PRO A 40 -5.99 4.05 2.97
CA PRO A 40 -6.28 5.47 2.96
C PRO A 40 -7.70 5.82 3.45
N ILE A 41 -8.65 4.90 3.32
CA ILE A 41 -10.05 5.10 3.69
C ILE A 41 -10.28 4.85 5.19
N THR A 42 -9.51 3.94 5.79
CA THR A 42 -9.71 3.55 7.20
C THR A 42 -9.35 4.70 8.17
N PRO A 43 -10.16 4.92 9.23
CA PRO A 43 -9.83 5.88 10.27
C PRO A 43 -8.52 5.51 10.99
N LEU A 44 -7.60 6.46 11.06
CA LEU A 44 -6.30 6.34 11.70
C LEU A 44 -6.32 6.87 13.14
N TYR A 45 -7.04 7.96 13.34
CA TYR A 45 -7.13 8.64 14.63
C TYR A 45 -8.58 8.99 14.95
N VAL A 46 -8.93 8.87 16.22
CA VAL A 46 -10.21 9.30 16.76
C VAL A 46 -9.93 10.33 17.85
N LEU A 47 -10.59 11.48 17.78
CA LEU A 47 -10.46 12.57 18.73
C LEU A 47 -11.73 12.63 19.58
N SER A 48 -11.53 12.81 20.88
CA SER A 48 -12.62 13.00 21.85
C SER A 48 -12.26 14.08 22.88
N GLY A 49 -13.21 14.96 23.21
CA GLY A 49 -13.04 16.03 24.18
C GLY A 49 -13.40 17.39 23.59
N VAL A 50 -12.51 18.37 23.75
CA VAL A 50 -12.67 19.72 23.15
C VAL A 50 -12.65 19.65 21.62
N PHE A 51 -11.76 18.83 21.07
CA PHE A 51 -11.82 18.39 19.68
C PHE A 51 -12.51 17.02 19.59
N ASN A 52 -13.50 16.90 18.71
CA ASN A 52 -14.20 15.66 18.45
C ASN A 52 -14.14 15.27 16.97
N GLY A 53 -13.99 13.98 16.70
CA GLY A 53 -14.15 13.43 15.37
C GLY A 53 -13.13 12.36 14.99
N TYR A 54 -12.79 12.26 13.71
CA TYR A 54 -11.88 11.25 13.19
C TYR A 54 -11.03 11.76 12.03
N ILE A 55 -9.90 11.10 11.83
CA ILE A 55 -8.97 11.40 10.74
C ILE A 55 -8.63 10.10 10.01
N SER A 56 -8.89 10.06 8.71
CA SER A 56 -8.34 9.09 7.75
C SER A 56 -7.49 9.84 6.72
N LEU A 57 -6.82 9.13 5.79
CA LEU A 57 -6.06 9.84 4.76
C LEU A 57 -6.98 10.49 3.70
N VAL A 58 -8.13 9.89 3.40
CA VAL A 58 -9.05 10.37 2.35
C VAL A 58 -10.08 11.36 2.87
N ASN A 59 -10.46 11.21 4.13
CA ASN A 59 -11.50 12.01 4.77
C ASN A 59 -11.13 12.33 6.21
N TYR A 60 -11.51 13.50 6.67
CA TYR A 60 -11.39 13.88 8.07
C TYR A 60 -12.63 14.66 8.48
N LYS A 61 -12.97 14.51 9.74
CA LYS A 61 -14.00 15.30 10.39
C LYS A 61 -13.46 15.67 11.75
N ILE A 62 -13.11 16.94 11.93
CA ILE A 62 -12.63 17.46 13.21
C ILE A 62 -13.49 18.66 13.53
N GLU A 63 -14.12 18.63 14.70
CA GLU A 63 -14.93 19.72 15.22
C GLU A 63 -14.26 20.27 16.48
N PHE A 64 -14.12 21.59 16.54
CA PHE A 64 -13.69 22.33 17.72
C PHE A 64 -14.90 23.07 18.28
N LEU A 65 -15.39 22.66 19.46
CA LEU A 65 -16.60 23.24 20.08
C LEU A 65 -17.82 23.29 19.13
N GLY A 66 -17.94 22.30 18.24
CA GLY A 66 -19.03 22.19 17.25
C GLY A 66 -18.74 22.86 15.90
N GLU A 67 -17.65 23.61 15.77
CA GLU A 67 -17.26 24.24 14.50
C GLU A 67 -16.26 23.35 13.74
N PRO A 68 -16.45 23.13 12.42
CA PRO A 68 -15.54 22.31 11.63
C PRO A 68 -14.18 22.98 11.47
N LEU A 69 -13.12 22.23 11.76
CA LEU A 69 -11.75 22.69 11.59
C LEU A 69 -11.16 22.13 10.30
N HIS A 70 -10.42 22.95 9.57
CA HIS A 70 -9.78 22.57 8.32
C HIS A 70 -8.25 22.59 8.47
N GLY A 71 -7.60 21.50 8.07
CA GLY A 71 -6.14 21.35 8.12
C GLY A 71 -5.55 21.26 6.72
N VAL A 72 -4.55 22.10 6.42
CA VAL A 72 -3.90 22.14 5.11
C VAL A 72 -3.12 20.84 4.83
N GLY A 73 -2.54 20.23 5.86
CA GLY A 73 -1.91 18.91 5.79
C GLY A 73 -2.93 17.79 5.54
N PHE A 74 -4.13 17.86 6.13
CA PHE A 74 -5.19 16.88 5.83
C PHE A 74 -5.63 16.91 4.37
N GLU A 75 -5.77 18.10 3.76
CA GLU A 75 -6.09 18.22 2.33
C GLU A 75 -4.96 17.69 1.43
N LYS A 76 -3.69 17.95 1.78
CA LYS A 76 -2.54 17.39 1.06
C LYS A 76 -2.49 15.87 1.16
N ALA A 77 -2.74 15.32 2.35
CA ALA A 77 -2.83 13.89 2.58
C ALA A 77 -3.96 13.26 1.74
N ARG A 78 -5.11 13.94 1.64
CA ARG A 78 -6.25 13.52 0.82
C ARG A 78 -5.92 13.44 -0.66
N LEU A 79 -5.23 14.43 -1.22
CA LEU A 79 -4.80 14.38 -2.63
C LEU A 79 -3.87 13.20 -2.91
N LEU A 80 -2.91 12.94 -2.01
CA LEU A 80 -2.01 11.79 -2.12
C LEU A 80 -2.74 10.45 -1.91
N ALA A 81 -3.69 10.41 -1.00
CA ALA A 81 -4.54 9.25 -0.75
C ALA A 81 -5.40 8.88 -1.96
N LEU A 82 -5.99 9.87 -2.63
CA LEU A 82 -6.80 9.65 -3.84
C LEU A 82 -5.96 9.08 -4.98
N THR A 83 -4.74 9.60 -5.18
CA THR A 83 -3.82 9.04 -6.19
C THR A 83 -3.41 7.60 -5.84
N SER A 84 -3.17 7.29 -4.57
CA SER A 84 -2.94 5.92 -4.09
C SER A 84 -4.13 5.00 -4.36
N ILE A 85 -5.37 5.47 -4.19
CA ILE A 85 -6.58 4.66 -4.44
C ILE A 85 -6.73 4.35 -5.92
N VAL A 86 -6.61 5.36 -6.79
CA VAL A 86 -6.69 5.17 -8.25
C VAL A 86 -5.62 4.17 -8.71
N HIS A 87 -4.39 4.33 -8.19
CA HIS A 87 -3.31 3.40 -8.46
C HIS A 87 -3.58 2.01 -7.93
N GLY A 88 -4.12 1.90 -6.72
CA GLY A 88 -4.51 0.65 -6.08
C GLY A 88 -5.52 -0.13 -6.91
N PHE A 89 -6.54 0.54 -7.47
CA PHE A 89 -7.48 -0.10 -8.40
C PHE A 89 -6.82 -0.59 -9.68
N TYR A 90 -5.91 0.20 -10.26
CA TYR A 90 -5.16 -0.21 -11.45
C TYR A 90 -4.30 -1.46 -11.19
N VAL A 91 -3.56 -1.48 -10.08
CA VAL A 91 -2.74 -2.61 -9.66
C VAL A 91 -3.60 -3.85 -9.38
N LEU A 92 -4.72 -3.67 -8.68
CA LEU A 92 -5.69 -4.73 -8.38
C LEU A 92 -6.25 -5.35 -9.67
N ALA A 93 -6.71 -4.52 -10.61
CA ALA A 93 -7.24 -4.96 -11.89
C ALA A 93 -6.17 -5.70 -12.72
N SER A 94 -4.94 -5.20 -12.73
CA SER A 94 -3.83 -5.84 -13.45
C SER A 94 -3.46 -7.20 -12.85
N GLY A 95 -3.44 -7.31 -11.51
CA GLY A 95 -3.24 -8.57 -10.79
C GLY A 95 -4.33 -9.59 -11.12
N PHE A 96 -5.61 -9.21 -11.07
CA PHE A 96 -6.71 -10.09 -11.44
C PHE A 96 -6.68 -10.48 -12.92
N TYR A 97 -6.32 -9.56 -13.80
CA TYR A 97 -6.22 -9.84 -15.23
C TYR A 97 -5.11 -10.87 -15.52
N LEU A 98 -3.95 -10.75 -14.86
CA LEU A 98 -2.88 -11.75 -14.96
C LEU A 98 -3.30 -13.10 -14.37
N LEU A 99 -3.98 -13.11 -13.22
CA LEU A 99 -4.44 -14.32 -12.57
C LEU A 99 -5.42 -15.08 -13.48
N THR A 100 -6.47 -14.40 -13.95
CA THR A 100 -7.50 -15.00 -14.82
C THR A 100 -6.92 -15.48 -16.15
N SER A 101 -5.99 -14.72 -16.74
CA SER A 101 -5.25 -15.11 -17.94
C SER A 101 -4.44 -16.40 -17.72
N THR A 102 -3.75 -16.49 -16.58
CA THR A 102 -2.92 -17.66 -16.23
C THR A 102 -3.74 -18.91 -15.87
N LEU A 103 -4.95 -18.72 -15.32
CA LEU A 103 -5.86 -19.82 -15.00
C LEU A 103 -6.54 -20.36 -16.26
N ARG A 104 -6.97 -19.47 -17.17
CA ARG A 104 -7.71 -19.85 -18.39
C ARG A 104 -6.84 -20.38 -19.52
N PHE A 105 -5.61 -19.90 -19.63
CA PHE A 105 -4.70 -20.26 -20.72
C PHE A 105 -3.47 -21.01 -20.21
N LYS A 106 -2.83 -21.77 -21.11
CA LYS A 106 -1.58 -22.49 -20.81
C LYS A 106 -0.43 -21.52 -20.49
N SER A 107 -0.49 -20.32 -21.07
CA SER A 107 0.37 -19.18 -20.81
C SER A 107 -0.46 -17.90 -20.73
N PRO A 108 -0.08 -16.92 -19.88
CA PRO A 108 -0.75 -15.63 -19.83
C PRO A 108 -0.60 -14.90 -21.16
N ARG A 109 -1.68 -14.28 -21.60
CA ARG A 109 -1.71 -13.41 -22.78
C ARG A 109 -0.75 -12.23 -22.61
N GLU A 110 -0.08 -11.82 -23.69
CA GLU A 110 0.87 -10.70 -23.70
C GLU A 110 0.30 -9.41 -23.08
N PRO A 111 -0.95 -8.97 -23.36
CA PRO A 111 -1.50 -7.77 -22.73
C PRO A 111 -1.61 -7.88 -21.20
N ALA A 112 -1.85 -9.08 -20.66
CA ALA A 112 -1.92 -9.31 -19.23
C ALA A 112 -0.53 -9.24 -18.58
N LEU A 113 0.51 -9.72 -19.27
CA LEU A 113 1.89 -9.57 -18.83
C LEU A 113 2.33 -8.10 -18.87
N TYR A 114 2.09 -7.38 -19.97
CA TYR A 114 2.50 -5.98 -20.10
C TYR A 114 1.80 -5.06 -19.08
N SER A 115 0.49 -5.22 -18.88
CA SER A 115 -0.23 -4.47 -17.85
C SER A 115 0.32 -4.74 -16.44
N SER A 116 0.67 -5.99 -16.13
CA SER A 116 1.23 -6.35 -14.83
C SER A 116 2.65 -5.83 -14.62
N ILE A 117 3.47 -5.82 -15.68
CA ILE A 117 4.79 -5.18 -15.65
C ILE A 117 4.62 -3.69 -15.35
N LEU A 118 3.73 -3.00 -16.07
CA LEU A 118 3.48 -1.57 -15.85
C LEU A 118 2.96 -1.28 -14.44
N ALA A 119 1.99 -2.06 -13.95
CA ALA A 119 1.47 -1.97 -12.58
C ALA A 119 2.56 -2.21 -11.53
N SER A 120 3.48 -3.14 -11.77
CA SER A 120 4.59 -3.43 -10.87
C SER A 120 5.63 -2.30 -10.83
N LEU A 121 5.98 -1.71 -11.98
CA LEU A 121 6.91 -0.59 -12.09
C LEU A 121 6.38 0.67 -11.39
N THR A 122 5.13 0.99 -11.65
CA THR A 122 4.45 2.14 -11.05
C THR A 122 4.14 1.91 -9.56
N GLY A 123 4.00 0.66 -9.13
CA GLY A 123 3.81 0.26 -7.73
C GLY A 123 4.94 0.70 -6.79
N PHE A 124 6.17 0.89 -7.29
CA PHE A 124 7.29 1.38 -6.47
C PHE A 124 7.10 2.81 -5.94
N VAL A 125 6.21 3.59 -6.55
CA VAL A 125 5.87 4.95 -6.10
C VAL A 125 4.91 4.94 -4.91
N LEU A 126 4.12 3.89 -4.77
CA LEU A 126 3.03 3.78 -3.79
C LEU A 126 3.49 3.85 -2.33
N PRO A 127 4.59 3.18 -1.92
CA PRO A 127 5.16 3.34 -0.57
C PRO A 127 5.48 4.79 -0.23
N LEU A 128 6.08 5.52 -1.18
CA LEU A 128 6.49 6.91 -0.99
C LEU A 128 5.27 7.83 -0.83
N VAL A 129 4.24 7.63 -1.66
CA VAL A 129 2.99 8.38 -1.61
C VAL A 129 2.30 8.20 -0.26
N LEU A 130 2.17 6.96 0.21
CA LEU A 130 1.53 6.67 1.50
C LEU A 130 2.34 7.19 2.69
N ALA A 131 3.67 7.02 2.67
CA ALA A 131 4.55 7.58 3.70
C ALA A 131 4.41 9.10 3.78
N ARG A 132 4.36 9.78 2.63
CA ARG A 132 4.23 11.25 2.58
C ARG A 132 2.84 11.72 2.98
N ALA A 133 1.78 11.01 2.60
CA ALA A 133 0.42 11.31 3.04
C ALA A 133 0.31 11.22 4.56
N ARG A 134 0.87 10.16 5.17
CA ARG A 134 0.92 9.99 6.63
C ARG A 134 1.66 11.14 7.30
N LEU A 135 2.83 11.54 6.79
CA LEU A 135 3.60 12.66 7.37
C LEU A 135 2.81 13.96 7.39
N HIS A 136 2.02 14.25 6.35
CA HIS A 136 1.17 15.44 6.34
C HIS A 136 0.08 15.41 7.41
N VAL A 137 -0.51 14.24 7.67
CA VAL A 137 -1.48 14.06 8.77
C VAL A 137 -0.83 14.22 10.13
N GLU A 138 0.36 13.65 10.34
CA GLU A 138 1.08 13.71 11.62
C GLU A 138 1.54 15.14 11.95
N VAL A 139 1.94 15.92 10.95
CA VAL A 139 2.26 17.34 11.13
C VAL A 139 1.05 18.13 11.60
N ASP A 140 -0.11 17.97 10.94
CA ASP A 140 -1.33 18.69 11.34
C ASP A 140 -1.86 18.24 12.70
N LEU A 141 -1.78 16.94 13.02
CA LEU A 141 -2.09 16.41 14.35
C LEU A 141 -1.22 17.02 15.44
N GLY A 142 0.05 17.32 15.15
CA GLY A 142 0.97 17.96 16.09
C GLY A 142 0.56 19.37 16.49
N TYR A 143 -0.31 20.03 15.73
CA TYR A 143 -0.86 21.34 16.06
C TYR A 143 -2.15 21.29 16.88
N ILE A 144 -2.72 20.11 17.13
CA ILE A 144 -3.92 19.98 17.97
C ILE A 144 -3.46 19.95 19.44
N PRO A 145 -3.80 20.97 20.24
CA PRO A 145 -3.41 21.01 21.65
C PRO A 145 -4.16 19.90 22.41
N ARG A 146 -3.43 19.26 23.34
CA ARG A 146 -4.02 18.23 24.22
C ARG A 146 -4.79 18.85 25.37
N ASP A 147 -4.25 19.93 25.93
CA ASP A 147 -4.88 20.69 27.00
C ASP A 147 -5.09 22.11 26.50
N LEU A 148 -6.30 22.63 26.64
CA LEU A 148 -6.66 23.95 26.11
C LEU A 148 -7.03 24.90 27.23
N GLU A 149 -6.07 25.74 27.59
CA GLU A 149 -6.25 26.85 28.52
C GLU A 149 -6.24 28.16 27.74
N VAL A 150 -7.26 28.99 27.95
CA VAL A 150 -7.38 30.31 27.32
C VAL A 150 -7.27 31.38 28.39
N LEU A 151 -6.26 32.26 28.26
CA LEU A 151 -6.12 33.41 29.13
C LEU A 151 -7.12 34.50 28.70
N THR A 152 -8.05 34.83 29.58
CA THR A 152 -9.03 35.89 29.38
C THR A 152 -8.74 37.06 30.32
N SER A 153 -9.40 38.21 30.11
CA SER A 153 -9.33 39.35 31.03
C SER A 153 -9.86 39.02 32.45
N ALA A 154 -10.62 37.95 32.62
CA ALA A 154 -11.14 37.47 33.89
C ALA A 154 -10.25 36.39 34.56
N GLY A 155 -9.15 35.99 33.92
CA GLY A 155 -8.27 34.92 34.39
C GLY A 155 -8.16 33.77 33.39
N LEU A 156 -7.59 32.65 33.85
CA LEU A 156 -7.38 31.45 33.04
C LEU A 156 -8.67 30.64 32.94
N LEU A 157 -9.15 30.40 31.72
CA LEU A 157 -10.30 29.57 31.42
C LEU A 157 -9.80 28.22 30.91
N ASP A 158 -10.04 27.16 31.68
CA ASP A 158 -9.81 25.78 31.26
C ASP A 158 -10.99 25.30 30.40
N LEU A 159 -10.72 24.97 29.14
CA LEU A 159 -11.72 24.46 28.21
C LEU A 159 -11.77 22.92 28.22
N GLY A 160 -10.85 22.26 28.91
CA GLY A 160 -10.75 20.82 29.04
C GLY A 160 -9.69 20.18 28.14
N GLU A 161 -9.63 18.86 28.22
CA GLU A 161 -8.63 18.03 27.54
C GLU A 161 -9.16 17.40 26.25
N THR A 162 -8.24 17.05 25.36
CA THR A 162 -8.48 16.30 24.12
C THR A 162 -7.66 15.03 24.11
N SER A 163 -8.36 13.90 24.06
CA SER A 163 -7.76 12.59 23.88
C SER A 163 -7.68 12.25 22.39
N ILE A 164 -6.49 11.83 21.95
CA ILE A 164 -6.24 11.35 20.59
C ILE A 164 -5.94 9.85 20.68
N ALA A 165 -6.90 9.04 20.27
CA ALA A 165 -6.76 7.59 20.21
C ALA A 165 -6.26 7.15 18.84
N GLU A 166 -5.11 6.46 18.83
CA GLU A 166 -4.56 5.83 17.63
C GLU A 166 -5.26 4.48 17.38
N THR A 167 -5.76 4.27 16.16
CA THR A 167 -6.36 2.99 15.78
C THR A 167 -5.31 1.97 15.38
N VAL A 168 -5.68 0.68 15.33
CA VAL A 168 -4.82 -0.38 14.81
C VAL A 168 -4.35 -0.08 13.37
N PHE A 169 -5.18 0.61 12.57
CA PHE A 169 -4.86 0.96 11.19
C PHE A 169 -3.76 2.01 11.07
N ALA A 170 -3.64 2.93 12.03
CA ALA A 170 -2.50 3.83 12.09
C ALA A 170 -1.18 3.08 12.32
N GLY A 171 -1.19 2.07 13.20
CA GLY A 171 -0.07 1.14 13.38
C GLY A 171 0.29 0.40 12.08
N ILE A 172 -0.70 -0.14 11.37
CA ILE A 172 -0.50 -0.81 10.07
C ILE A 172 0.07 0.18 9.04
N LEU A 173 -0.45 1.40 8.97
CA LEU A 173 0.02 2.43 8.04
C LEU A 173 1.49 2.79 8.27
N ARG A 174 2.04 2.60 9.48
CA ARG A 174 3.47 2.81 9.74
C ARG A 174 4.35 1.82 9.00
N VAL A 175 3.90 0.58 8.88
CA VAL A 175 4.66 -0.52 8.27
C VAL A 175 4.24 -0.75 6.82
N ALA A 176 3.07 -0.26 6.42
CA ALA A 176 2.49 -0.46 5.09
C ALA A 176 3.41 -0.04 3.92
N PRO A 177 4.15 1.09 3.95
CA PRO A 177 5.11 1.42 2.91
C PRO A 177 6.16 0.32 2.70
N PHE A 178 6.68 -0.23 3.79
CA PHE A 178 7.67 -1.32 3.72
C PHE A 178 7.04 -2.60 3.17
N ILE A 179 5.84 -2.96 3.65
CA ILE A 179 5.10 -4.14 3.14
C ILE A 179 4.84 -4.00 1.65
N LEU A 180 4.36 -2.85 1.20
CA LEU A 180 4.11 -2.58 -0.22
C LEU A 180 5.38 -2.65 -1.04
N LEU A 181 6.49 -2.07 -0.56
CA LEU A 181 7.78 -2.17 -1.24
C LEU A 181 8.21 -3.62 -1.43
N VAL A 182 8.09 -4.45 -0.39
CA VAL A 182 8.44 -5.88 -0.45
C VAL A 182 7.50 -6.63 -1.41
N LEU A 183 6.19 -6.41 -1.32
CA LEU A 183 5.20 -7.04 -2.20
C LEU A 183 5.46 -6.67 -3.66
N THR A 184 5.67 -5.40 -3.95
CA THR A 184 5.96 -4.90 -5.30
C THR A 184 7.28 -5.47 -5.81
N ALA A 185 8.34 -5.48 -5.01
CA ALA A 185 9.62 -6.06 -5.39
C ALA A 185 9.49 -7.55 -5.74
N LEU A 186 8.87 -8.34 -4.85
CA LEU A 186 8.65 -9.77 -5.09
C LEU A 186 7.81 -10.03 -6.33
N SER A 187 6.69 -9.31 -6.49
CA SER A 187 5.84 -9.47 -7.68
C SER A 187 6.56 -9.08 -8.96
N SER A 188 7.33 -7.98 -8.95
CA SER A 188 8.08 -7.49 -10.10
C SER A 188 9.14 -8.50 -10.51
N THR A 189 9.94 -9.00 -9.56
CA THR A 189 10.97 -10.00 -9.82
C THR A 189 10.35 -11.26 -10.41
N MET A 190 9.24 -11.74 -9.85
CA MET A 190 8.56 -12.92 -10.36
C MET A 190 8.03 -12.71 -11.80
N ILE A 191 7.38 -11.58 -12.07
CA ILE A 191 6.83 -11.27 -13.40
C ILE A 191 7.95 -11.14 -14.44
N LEU A 192 9.03 -10.45 -14.09
CA LEU A 192 10.19 -10.27 -14.97
C LEU A 192 10.91 -11.60 -15.25
N LEU A 193 11.12 -12.44 -14.22
CA LEU A 193 11.70 -13.78 -14.41
C LEU A 193 10.84 -14.63 -15.35
N TYR A 194 9.52 -14.54 -15.24
CA TYR A 194 8.61 -15.21 -16.16
C TYR A 194 8.73 -14.65 -17.58
N ALA A 195 8.72 -13.33 -17.75
CA ALA A 195 8.81 -12.66 -19.04
C ALA A 195 10.12 -12.94 -19.78
N VAL A 196 11.26 -12.92 -19.09
CA VAL A 196 12.59 -13.22 -19.68
C VAL A 196 12.65 -14.66 -20.17
N LYS A 197 12.03 -15.60 -19.43
CA LYS A 197 12.02 -17.01 -19.82
C LYS A 197 11.03 -17.30 -20.95
N TYR A 198 9.91 -16.59 -20.98
CA TYR A 198 8.86 -16.75 -21.98
C TYR A 198 9.21 -15.90 -23.21
N LYS A 199 10.01 -16.44 -24.15
CA LYS A 199 10.14 -15.82 -25.48
C LYS A 199 8.80 -15.90 -26.21
N PRO A 200 8.13 -14.78 -26.53
CA PRO A 200 6.98 -14.81 -27.42
C PRO A 200 7.47 -15.24 -28.81
N GLY A 201 7.00 -16.39 -29.31
CA GLY A 201 7.30 -16.86 -30.68
C GLY A 201 7.74 -18.32 -30.86
N SER A 202 7.72 -19.18 -29.84
CA SER A 202 8.05 -20.62 -30.00
C SER A 202 6.83 -21.55 -29.90
N SER A 203 5.74 -21.20 -30.58
CA SER A 203 4.59 -22.10 -30.79
C SER A 203 4.40 -22.35 -32.27
#